data_AF-A0A968BWE5-F1
#
_entry.id   AF-A0A968BWE5-F1
#
_cell.length_a   1.000
_cell.length_b   1.000
_cell.length_c   1.000
_cell.angle_alpha   90.00
_cell.angle_beta   90.00
_cell.angle_gamma   90.00
#
_symmetry.space_group_name_H-M   'P 1'
#
loop_
_entity.id
_entity.type
_entity.pdbx_description
1 polymer ?
#
loop_
_entity_poly.entity_id
_entity_poly.type
_entity_poly.pdbx_seq_one_letter_code
_entity_poly.pdbx_strand_id
1 'polypeptide(L)'
;FKVPMRGSWSLLLVIAFFYLLIEMVWGLMISAVSRTQAQALLLAFTLMMIEVVFSGFAFPVENMPWLLQRVANFVPIKHWLLILRGILLKGAG
;
A
#
# COMPACT_ATOMS: atom_id res chain seq x y z
N PHE A 1 -7.62 -13.33 17.71
CA PHE A 1 -7.00 -12.00 17.60
C PHE A 1 -8.02 -10.93 17.98
N LYS A 2 -7.91 -10.30 19.16
CA LYS A 2 -8.69 -9.10 19.52
C LYS A 2 -7.88 -7.88 19.10
N VAL A 3 -7.89 -7.55 17.81
CA VAL A 3 -7.23 -6.33 17.33
C VAL A 3 -8.05 -5.15 17.86
N PRO A 4 -7.47 -4.24 18.65
CA PRO A 4 -8.20 -3.07 19.13
C PRO A 4 -8.64 -2.26 17.92
N MET A 5 -9.95 -2.06 17.80
CA MET A 5 -10.55 -1.14 16.84
C MET A 5 -11.01 0.09 17.61
N ARG A 6 -10.14 1.11 17.65
CA ARG A 6 -10.37 2.32 18.45
C ARG A 6 -11.05 3.43 17.65
N GLY A 7 -11.00 3.39 16.32
CA GLY A 7 -11.63 4.37 15.42
C GLY A 7 -12.84 3.80 14.68
N SER A 8 -13.34 4.56 13.70
CA SER A 8 -14.53 4.20 12.93
C SER A 8 -14.31 3.07 11.89
N TRP A 9 -15.16 2.04 11.95
CA TRP A 9 -15.24 0.98 10.94
C TRP A 9 -15.63 1.49 9.55
N SER A 10 -16.55 2.46 9.48
CA SER A 10 -17.00 3.01 8.20
C SER A 10 -15.89 3.77 7.52
N LEU A 11 -15.10 4.55 8.28
CA LEU A 11 -13.94 5.27 7.74
C LEU A 11 -12.89 4.29 7.20
N LEU A 12 -12.60 3.21 7.93
CA LEU A 12 -11.68 2.18 7.46
C LEU A 12 -12.16 1.58 6.14
N LEU A 13 -13.44 1.18 6.05
CA LEU A 13 -13.99 0.57 4.83
C LEU A 13 -13.94 1.51 3.63
N VAL A 14 -14.25 2.79 3.81
CA VAL A 14 -14.19 3.80 2.75
C VAL A 14 -12.75 3.97 2.26
N ILE A 15 -11.78 4.10 3.15
CA ILE A 15 -10.38 4.27 2.76
C ILE A 15 -9.83 2.99 2.14
N ALA A 16 -10.20 1.82 2.66
CA ALA A 16 -9.85 0.53 2.07
C ALA A 16 -10.38 0.40 0.64
N PHE A 17 -11.61 0.84 0.40
CA PHE A 17 -12.21 0.85 -0.93
C PHE A 17 -11.42 1.72 -1.91
N PHE A 18 -11.06 2.95 -1.53
CA PHE A 18 -10.21 3.80 -2.37
C PHE A 18 -8.82 3.21 -2.61
N TYR A 19 -8.22 2.60 -1.59
CA TYR A 19 -6.94 1.90 -1.72
C TYR A 19 -7.03 0.76 -2.74
N LEU A 20 -8.07 -0.08 -2.66
CA LEU A 20 -8.30 -1.16 -3.62
C LEU A 20 -8.49 -0.64 -5.05
N LEU A 21 -9.17 0.50 -5.25
CA LEU A 21 -9.29 1.09 -6.59
C LEU A 21 -7.92 1.46 -7.19
N ILE A 22 -7.00 1.99 -6.38
CA ILE A 22 -5.64 2.31 -6.84
C ILE A 22 -4.87 1.04 -7.21
N GLU A 23 -4.96 0.00 -6.39
CA GLU A 23 -4.35 -1.31 -6.66
C GLU A 23 -4.90 -1.95 -7.94
N MET A 24 -6.20 -1.79 -8.21
CA MET A 24 -6.82 -2.26 -9.45
C MET A 24 -6.25 -1.54 -10.67
N VAL A 25 -5.96 -0.24 -10.59
CA VAL A 25 -5.33 0.49 -11.71
C VAL A 25 -3.96 -0.11 -12.03
N TRP A 26 -3.14 -0.42 -11.03
CA TRP A 26 -1.86 -1.10 -11.23
C TRP A 26 -2.03 -2.47 -11.87
N GLY A 27 -2.96 -3.29 -11.36
CA GLY A 27 -3.27 -4.61 -11.93
C GLY A 27 -3.73 -4.54 -13.39
N LEU A 28 -4.59 -3.58 -13.72
CA LEU A 28 -5.05 -3.33 -15.08
C LEU A 28 -3.93 -2.84 -16.00
N MET A 29 -3.06 -1.95 -15.53
CA MET A 29 -1.88 -1.49 -16.29
C MET A 29 -0.95 -2.66 -16.62
N ILE A 30 -0.64 -3.52 -15.64
CA ILE A 30 0.18 -4.72 -15.86
C ILE A 30 -0.50 -5.63 -16.90
N SER A 31 -1.81 -5.85 -16.77
CA SER A 31 -2.56 -6.68 -17.71
C SER A 31 -2.55 -6.09 -19.13
N ALA A 32 -2.61 -4.77 -19.27
CA ALA A 32 -2.60 -4.09 -20.57
C ALA A 32 -1.24 -4.16 -21.29
N VAL A 33 -0.13 -4.13 -20.55
CA VAL A 33 1.23 -4.18 -21.14
C VAL A 33 1.78 -5.59 -21.31
N SER A 34 1.22 -6.57 -20.60
CA SER A 34 1.69 -7.95 -20.63
C SER A 34 1.18 -8.70 -21.85
N ARG A 35 2.07 -9.43 -22.52
CA ARG A 35 1.73 -10.27 -23.69
C ARG A 35 1.49 -11.72 -23.31
N THR A 36 1.97 -12.14 -22.14
CA THR A 36 1.82 -13.51 -21.63
C THR A 36 1.47 -13.51 -20.14
N GLN A 37 0.83 -14.59 -19.68
CA GLN A 37 0.48 -14.77 -18.27
C GLN A 37 1.72 -14.82 -17.37
N ALA A 38 2.80 -15.48 -17.83
CA ALA A 38 4.06 -15.52 -17.11
C ALA A 38 4.69 -14.12 -16.95
N GLN A 39 4.63 -13.29 -17.98
CA GLN A 39 5.11 -11.90 -17.91
C GLN A 39 4.30 -11.08 -16.90
N ALA A 40 2.96 -11.21 -16.92
CA ALA A 40 2.09 -10.51 -15.98
C ALA A 40 2.42 -10.88 -14.53
N LEU A 41 2.64 -12.16 -14.25
CA LEU A 41 3.02 -12.64 -12.92
C LEU A 41 4.37 -12.08 -12.46
N LEU A 42 5.38 -12.07 -13.34
CA LEU A 42 6.70 -11.52 -13.00
C LEU A 42 6.65 -10.01 -12.74
N LEU A 43 5.89 -9.25 -13.53
CA LEU A 43 5.69 -7.82 -13.32
C LEU A 43 4.95 -7.52 -12.02
N ALA A 44 3.86 -8.25 -11.75
CA ALA A 44 3.11 -8.11 -10.50
C ALA A 44 3.99 -8.43 -9.28
N PHE A 45 4.78 -9.50 -9.33
CA PHE A 45 5.69 -9.85 -8.25
C PHE A 45 6.78 -8.79 -8.04
N THR A 46 7.34 -8.26 -9.12
CA THR A 46 8.35 -7.20 -9.05
C THR A 46 7.79 -5.93 -8.41
N LEU A 47 6.60 -5.51 -8.84
CA LEU A 47 5.91 -4.34 -8.26
C LEU A 47 5.59 -4.54 -6.78
N MET A 48 5.06 -5.72 -6.41
CA MET A 48 4.80 -6.08 -5.01
C MET A 48 6.07 -5.99 -4.15
N MET A 49 7.22 -6.47 -4.64
CA MET A 49 8.48 -6.38 -3.91
C MET A 49 8.89 -4.91 -3.67
N ILE A 50 8.78 -4.06 -4.71
CA ILE A 50 9.07 -2.63 -4.60
C ILE A 50 8.13 -1.97 -3.58
N GLU A 51 6.84 -2.23 -3.67
CA GLU A 51 5.84 -1.68 -2.75
C GLU A 51 6.13 -2.04 -1.30
N VAL A 52 6.44 -3.30 -1.02
CA VAL A 52 6.77 -3.76 0.35
C VAL A 52 8.01 -3.06 0.89
N VAL A 53 9.07 -2.92 0.09
CA VAL A 53 10.32 -2.26 0.51
C VAL A 53 10.07 -0.79 0.89
N PHE A 54 9.27 -0.07 0.08
CA PHE A 54 9.01 1.36 0.27
C PHE A 54 7.78 1.66 1.15
N SER A 55 7.00 0.65 1.54
CA SER A 55 5.78 0.80 2.34
C SER A 55 5.99 1.36 3.75
N GLY A 56 7.21 1.32 4.28
CA GLY A 56 7.46 1.60 5.69
C GLY A 56 7.09 0.44 6.63
N PHE A 57 6.80 -0.75 6.08
CA PHE A 57 6.48 -1.95 6.85
C PHE A 57 7.71 -2.59 7.49
N ALA A 58 8.76 -2.87 6.70
CA ALA A 58 9.98 -3.51 7.17
C ALA A 58 10.95 -2.52 7.84
N PHE A 59 11.09 -1.32 7.27
CA PHE A 59 11.94 -0.24 7.79
C PHE A 59 11.17 1.08 7.81
N PRO A 60 11.29 1.92 8.85
CA PRO A 60 10.69 3.25 8.85
C PRO A 60 11.17 4.06 7.64
N VAL A 61 10.27 4.75 6.95
CA VAL A 61 10.61 5.54 5.76
C VAL A 61 11.56 6.69 6.14
N GLU A 62 11.44 7.20 7.37
CA GLU A 62 12.28 8.25 7.94
C GLU A 62 13.76 7.86 8.01
N ASN A 63 14.06 6.55 8.07
CA ASN A 63 15.42 6.04 8.11
C ASN A 63 16.06 5.90 6.71
N MET A 64 15.29 6.11 5.64
CA MET A 64 15.81 6.02 4.27
C MET A 64 16.52 7.33 3.86
N PRO A 65 17.52 7.29 2.97
CA PRO A 65 18.08 8.49 2.35
C PRO A 65 17.02 9.36 1.64
N TRP A 66 17.27 10.66 1.52
CA TRP A 66 16.30 11.64 1.01
C TRP A 66 15.68 11.30 -0.36
N LEU A 67 16.47 10.70 -1.27
CA LEU A 67 15.98 10.24 -2.57
C LEU A 67 14.93 9.14 -2.43
N LEU A 68 15.23 8.13 -1.60
CA LEU A 68 14.35 6.98 -1.38
C LEU A 68 13.08 7.37 -0.60
N GLN A 69 13.17 8.34 0.32
CA GLN A 69 11.99 8.91 0.96
C GLN A 69 11.03 9.52 -0.05
N ARG A 70 11.57 10.21 -1.06
CA ARG A 70 10.76 10.83 -2.10
C ARG A 70 10.03 9.79 -2.94
N VAL A 71 10.70 8.70 -3.31
CA VAL A 71 10.09 7.55 -3.98
C VAL A 71 9.01 6.92 -3.11
N ALA A 72 9.31 6.67 -1.83
CA ALA A 72 8.36 6.08 -0.89
C ALA A 72 7.09 6.93 -0.70
N ASN A 73 7.16 8.25 -0.86
CA ASN A 73 5.97 9.12 -0.80
C ASN A 73 5.00 8.92 -1.98
N PHE A 74 5.47 8.41 -3.12
CA PHE A 74 4.61 8.06 -4.26
C PHE A 74 3.98 6.67 -4.14
N VAL A 75 4.46 5.84 -3.20
CA VAL A 75 4.02 4.45 -3.04
C VAL A 75 2.70 4.42 -2.24
N PRO A 76 1.57 3.96 -2.81
CA PRO A 76 0.26 4.04 -2.17
C PRO A 76 0.16 3.26 -0.85
N ILE A 77 0.77 2.06 -0.81
CA ILE A 77 0.73 1.18 0.36
C ILE A 77 1.30 1.83 1.63
N LYS A 78 2.23 2.79 1.50
CA LYS A 78 2.74 3.57 2.62
C LYS A 78 1.62 4.31 3.34
N HIS A 79 0.80 5.04 2.57
CA HIS A 79 -0.29 5.84 3.10
C HIS A 79 -1.38 4.97 3.70
N TRP A 80 -1.69 3.84 3.05
CA TRP A 80 -2.61 2.83 3.58
C TRP A 80 -2.18 2.33 4.97
N LEU A 81 -0.92 1.92 5.14
CA LEU A 81 -0.41 1.42 6.42
C LEU A 81 -0.44 2.50 7.52
N LEU A 82 -0.11 3.75 7.19
CA LEU A 82 -0.17 4.87 8.13
C LEU A 82 -1.59 5.11 8.63
N ILE A 83 -2.56 5.14 7.71
CA ILE A 83 -3.98 5.34 8.04
C ILE A 83 -4.52 4.15 8.83
N LEU A 84 -4.26 2.93 8.38
CA LEU A 84 -4.70 1.70 9.03
C LEU A 84 -4.23 1.65 10.49
N ARG A 85 -2.95 1.94 10.73
CA ARG A 85 -2.39 2.03 12.10
C ARG A 85 -3.03 3.17 12.90
N GLY A 86 -3.31 4.31 12.27
CA GLY A 86 -4.00 5.44 12.89
C GLY A 86 -5.41 5.09 13.37
N ILE A 87 -6.21 4.44 12.54
CA ILE A 87 -7.60 4.07 12.87
C ILE A 87 -7.62 2.96 13.93
N LEU A 88 -6.86 1.88 13.72
CA LEU A 88 -6.86 0.74 14.65
C LEU A 88 -6.30 1.12 16.02
N LEU A 89 -5.12 1.75 16.06
CA LEU A 89 -4.34 1.92 17.29
C LEU A 89 -4.51 3.28 17.95
N LYS A 90 -4.76 4.34 17.18
CA LYS A 90 -4.84 5.72 17.71
C LYS A 90 -6.27 6.24 17.84
N GLY A 91 -7.26 5.51 17.33
CA GLY A 91 -8.65 5.95 17.34
C GLY A 91 -8.89 7.20 16.49
N ALA A 92 -8.11 7.38 15.43
CA ALA A 92 -8.37 8.42 14.46
C ALA A 92 -9.62 8.04 13.64
N GLY A 93 -10.61 8.93 13.60
CA GLY A 93 -11.86 8.73 12.86
C GLY A 93 -13.09 8.57 13.74
#